data_AF-A0A423T6U9-F1
#
_entry.id   AF-A0A423T6U9-F1
#
_cell.length_a   1.000
_cell.length_b   1.000
_cell.length_c   1.000
_cell.angle_alpha   90.00
_cell.angle_beta   90.00
_cell.angle_gamma   90.00
#
_symmetry.space_group_name_H-M   'P 1'
#
loop_
_entity.id
_entity.type
_entity.pdbx_description
1 polymer ?
#
loop_
_entity_poly.entity_id
_entity_poly.type
_entity_poly.pdbx_seq_one_letter_code
_entity_poly.pdbx_strand_id
1 'polypeptide(L)'
;MSGGMADERERAVYMKLEALKDIRSKVVAVERLRGRLAQEVEVVQAEEASLAEYRSEMELLLQEKMAHVEELRQIHADINAMESIIKSAEDLRNKSLEHARRLYDEYLPLKQEVNRIATRSWHDLNLPNLSPEDDPVPSE
;
A
#
# COMPACT_ATOMS: atom_id res chain seq x y z
N MET A 1 34.82 -95.28 9.21
CA MET A 1 35.08 -93.81 9.26
C MET A 1 33.98 -92.98 8.57
N SER A 2 32.75 -93.49 8.40
CA SER A 2 31.68 -92.78 7.67
C SER A 2 30.77 -91.90 8.54
N GLY A 3 30.79 -92.04 9.88
CA GLY A 3 29.89 -91.34 10.79
C GLY A 3 30.25 -89.88 11.09
N GLY A 4 31.54 -89.53 11.08
CA GLY A 4 31.99 -88.16 11.37
C GLY A 4 31.64 -87.15 10.28
N MET A 5 31.65 -87.58 9.02
CA MET A 5 31.33 -86.73 7.86
C MET A 5 29.83 -86.40 7.78
N ALA A 6 28.96 -87.29 8.31
CA ALA A 6 27.53 -87.06 8.41
C ALA A 6 27.18 -86.05 9.54
N ASP A 7 27.82 -86.17 10.71
CA ASP A 7 27.64 -85.26 11.84
C ASP A 7 28.10 -83.82 11.51
N GLU A 8 29.20 -83.68 10.80
CA GLU A 8 29.72 -82.36 10.37
C GLU A 8 28.79 -81.69 9.34
N ARG A 9 28.20 -82.48 8.44
CA ARG A 9 27.18 -82.00 7.50
C ARG A 9 25.91 -81.56 8.23
N GLU A 10 25.48 -82.29 9.24
CA GLU A 10 24.31 -81.96 10.06
C GLU A 10 24.52 -80.66 10.86
N ARG A 11 25.70 -80.49 11.48
CA ARG A 11 26.09 -79.24 12.15
C ARG A 11 26.11 -78.05 11.18
N ALA A 12 26.65 -78.22 9.97
CA ALA A 12 26.66 -77.18 8.95
C ALA A 12 25.24 -76.77 8.50
N VAL A 13 24.32 -77.75 8.40
CA VAL A 13 22.91 -77.48 8.12
C VAL A 13 22.26 -76.71 9.28
N TYR A 14 22.51 -77.11 10.52
CA TYR A 14 21.98 -76.41 11.70
C TYR A 14 22.46 -74.95 11.78
N MET A 15 23.75 -74.68 11.56
CA MET A 15 24.26 -73.30 11.53
C MET A 15 23.62 -72.45 10.43
N LYS A 16 23.38 -73.03 9.24
CA LYS A 16 22.68 -72.34 8.16
C LYS A 16 21.24 -72.01 8.53
N LEU A 17 20.54 -72.91 9.24
CA LEU A 17 19.17 -72.67 9.70
C LEU A 17 19.09 -71.55 10.74
N GLU A 18 20.02 -71.50 11.70
CA GLU A 18 20.04 -70.40 12.68
C GLU A 18 20.38 -69.05 12.02
N ALA A 19 21.32 -69.05 11.06
CA ALA A 19 21.60 -67.86 10.25
C ALA A 19 20.37 -67.41 9.43
N LEU A 20 19.62 -68.33 8.83
CA LEU A 20 18.39 -68.01 8.09
C LEU A 20 17.32 -67.42 9.00
N LYS A 21 17.20 -67.92 10.24
CA LYS A 21 16.26 -67.39 11.23
C LYS A 21 16.61 -65.95 11.64
N ASP A 22 17.89 -65.65 11.85
CA ASP A 22 18.37 -64.28 12.13
C ASP A 22 18.21 -63.35 10.92
N ILE A 23 18.51 -63.83 9.71
CA ILE A 23 18.29 -63.06 8.48
C ILE A 23 16.81 -62.69 8.34
N ARG A 24 15.91 -63.65 8.56
CA ARG A 24 14.46 -63.41 8.47
C ARG A 24 13.98 -62.34 9.45
N SER A 25 14.44 -62.36 10.70
CA SER A 25 14.05 -61.34 11.70
C SER A 25 14.53 -59.95 11.29
N LYS A 26 15.77 -59.85 10.77
CA LYS A 26 16.36 -58.60 10.27
C LYS A 26 15.64 -58.08 9.03
N VAL A 27 15.27 -58.95 8.09
CA VAL A 27 14.49 -58.56 6.89
C VAL A 27 13.16 -57.93 7.29
N VAL A 28 12.43 -58.53 8.23
CA VAL A 28 11.16 -57.96 8.73
C VAL A 28 11.37 -56.59 9.39
N ALA A 29 12.44 -56.43 10.17
CA ALA A 29 12.77 -55.15 10.79
C ALA A 29 13.13 -54.08 9.76
N VAL A 30 13.88 -54.44 8.71
CA VAL A 30 14.23 -53.55 7.60
C VAL A 30 12.98 -53.09 6.85
N GLU A 31 12.08 -54.01 6.48
CA GLU A 31 10.84 -53.64 5.78
C GLU A 31 9.96 -52.71 6.63
N ARG A 32 9.87 -52.96 7.93
CA ARG A 32 9.16 -52.05 8.86
C ARG A 32 9.80 -50.66 8.92
N LEU A 33 11.13 -50.58 9.00
CA LEU A 33 11.84 -49.31 9.03
C LEU A 33 11.72 -48.57 7.69
N ARG A 34 11.80 -49.30 6.57
CA ARG A 34 11.62 -48.75 5.22
C ARG A 34 10.26 -48.11 5.05
N GLY A 35 9.19 -48.76 5.49
CA GLY A 35 7.84 -48.19 5.42
C GLY A 35 7.71 -46.89 6.23
N ARG A 36 8.25 -46.85 7.45
CA ARG A 36 8.27 -45.63 8.27
C ARG A 36 9.08 -44.52 7.62
N LEU A 37 10.25 -44.84 7.08
CA LEU A 37 11.09 -43.86 6.39
C LEU A 37 10.39 -43.29 5.16
N ALA A 38 9.69 -44.13 4.38
CA ALA A 38 8.92 -43.66 3.23
C ALA A 38 7.84 -42.65 3.64
N GLN A 39 7.12 -42.92 4.73
CA GLN A 39 6.11 -41.99 5.25
C GLN A 39 6.73 -40.66 5.69
N GLU A 40 7.86 -40.67 6.41
CA GLU A 40 8.54 -39.44 6.81
C GLU A 40 9.02 -38.62 5.60
N VAL A 41 9.50 -39.30 4.55
CA VAL A 41 9.89 -38.62 3.30
C VAL A 41 8.70 -37.95 2.63
N GLU A 42 7.54 -38.60 2.58
CA GLU A 42 6.30 -37.99 2.04
C GLU A 42 5.87 -36.77 2.85
N VAL A 43 5.95 -36.83 4.19
CA VAL A 43 5.65 -35.68 5.06
C VAL A 43 6.60 -34.51 4.77
N VAL A 44 7.90 -34.77 4.67
CA VAL A 44 8.89 -33.73 4.35
C VAL A 44 8.60 -33.09 2.99
N GLN A 45 8.26 -33.88 1.97
CA GLN A 45 7.92 -33.34 0.65
C GLN A 45 6.67 -32.46 0.66
N ALA A 46 5.64 -32.85 1.43
CA ALA A 46 4.43 -32.05 1.59
C ALA A 46 4.71 -30.72 2.31
N GLU A 47 5.54 -30.75 3.37
CA GLU A 47 5.96 -29.55 4.08
C GLU A 47 6.84 -28.63 3.21
N GLU A 48 7.73 -29.18 2.39
CA GLU A 48 8.53 -28.39 1.44
C GLU A 48 7.66 -27.64 0.42
N ALA A 49 6.62 -28.30 -0.10
CA ALA A 49 5.64 -27.67 -0.98
C ALA A 49 4.90 -26.53 -0.26
N SER A 50 4.44 -26.78 0.97
CA SER A 50 3.72 -25.80 1.78
C SER A 50 4.60 -24.59 2.11
N LEU A 51 5.87 -24.81 2.46
CA LEU A 51 6.85 -23.75 2.70
C LEU A 51 7.11 -22.90 1.45
N ALA A 52 7.10 -23.51 0.26
CA ALA A 52 7.25 -22.77 -0.99
C ALA A 52 6.05 -21.84 -1.22
N GLU A 53 4.84 -22.32 -0.99
CA GLU A 53 3.60 -21.52 -1.09
C GLU A 53 3.61 -20.35 -0.10
N TYR A 54 3.94 -20.58 1.16
CA TYR A 54 4.01 -19.52 2.17
C TYR A 54 5.04 -18.44 1.86
N ARG A 55 6.19 -18.83 1.28
CA ARG A 55 7.21 -17.86 0.83
C ARG A 55 6.71 -17.02 -0.33
N SER A 56 6.04 -17.64 -1.30
CA SER A 56 5.44 -16.93 -2.43
C SER A 56 4.37 -15.94 -1.96
N GLU A 57 3.49 -16.36 -1.05
CA GLU A 57 2.45 -15.50 -0.48
C GLU A 57 3.06 -14.31 0.30
N MET A 58 4.13 -14.56 1.07
CA MET A 58 4.87 -13.52 1.78
C MET A 58 5.45 -12.47 0.81
N GLU A 59 6.01 -12.91 -0.33
CA GLU A 59 6.53 -12.00 -1.35
C GLU A 59 5.43 -11.13 -1.97
N LEU A 60 4.25 -11.71 -2.25
CA LEU A 60 3.09 -10.96 -2.75
C LEU A 60 2.63 -9.90 -1.75
N LEU A 61 2.52 -10.25 -0.46
CA LEU A 61 2.15 -9.30 0.59
C LEU A 61 3.17 -8.16 0.72
N LEU A 62 4.47 -8.44 0.55
CA LEU A 62 5.49 -7.41 0.54
C LEU A 62 5.37 -6.47 -0.67
N GLN A 63 5.02 -7.00 -1.83
CA GLN A 63 4.75 -6.18 -3.03
C GLN A 63 3.53 -5.28 -2.84
N GLU A 64 2.42 -5.83 -2.33
CA GLU A 64 1.21 -5.07 -2.03
C GLU A 64 1.48 -3.94 -1.02
N LYS A 65 2.21 -4.25 0.05
CA LYS A 65 2.67 -3.24 1.02
C LYS A 65 3.45 -2.11 0.33
N MET A 66 4.34 -2.43 -0.60
CA MET A 66 5.11 -1.41 -1.34
C MET A 66 4.23 -0.58 -2.27
N ALA A 67 3.22 -1.19 -2.92
CA ALA A 67 2.24 -0.45 -3.72
C ALA A 67 1.49 0.58 -2.87
N HIS A 68 1.00 0.20 -1.69
CA HIS A 68 0.33 1.14 -0.78
C HIS A 68 1.22 2.27 -0.28
N VAL A 69 2.51 2.01 -0.05
CA VAL A 69 3.47 3.06 0.32
C VAL A 69 3.60 4.10 -0.81
N GLU A 70 3.62 3.65 -2.06
CA GLU A 70 3.70 4.56 -3.21
C GLU A 70 2.39 5.35 -3.41
N GLU A 71 1.23 4.73 -3.19
CA GLU A 71 -0.07 5.42 -3.18
C GLU A 71 -0.09 6.54 -2.11
N LEU A 72 0.37 6.25 -0.90
CA LEU A 72 0.48 7.26 0.17
C LEU A 72 1.43 8.40 -0.22
N ARG A 73 2.53 8.08 -0.92
CA ARG A 73 3.47 9.09 -1.42
C ARG A 73 2.82 10.01 -2.46
N GLN A 74 1.99 9.47 -3.34
CA GLN A 74 1.24 10.23 -4.35
C GLN A 74 0.21 11.14 -3.68
N ILE A 75 -0.59 10.62 -2.74
CA ILE A 75 -1.55 11.42 -1.96
C ILE A 75 -0.83 12.58 -1.25
N HIS A 76 0.34 12.33 -0.67
CA HIS A 76 1.11 13.39 -0.02
C HIS A 76 1.58 14.47 -1.02
N ALA A 77 2.01 14.08 -2.22
CA ALA A 77 2.36 15.03 -3.27
C ALA A 77 1.16 15.87 -3.73
N ASP A 78 -0.01 15.25 -3.87
CA ASP A 78 -1.25 15.93 -4.26
C ASP A 78 -1.71 16.93 -3.19
N ILE A 79 -1.60 16.57 -1.91
CA ILE A 79 -1.88 17.48 -0.79
C ILE A 79 -0.97 18.71 -0.87
N ASN A 80 0.34 18.52 -1.04
CA ASN A 80 1.29 19.64 -1.14
C ASN A 80 1.00 20.53 -2.37
N ALA A 81 0.58 19.94 -3.49
CA ALA A 81 0.16 20.69 -4.67
C ALA A 81 -1.10 21.52 -4.38
N MET A 82 -2.10 20.94 -3.71
CA MET A 82 -3.31 21.66 -3.30
C MET A 82 -3.03 22.81 -2.33
N GLU A 83 -2.15 22.61 -1.35
CA GLU A 83 -1.71 23.68 -0.44
C GLU A 83 -1.07 24.85 -1.19
N SER A 84 -0.21 24.54 -2.19
CA SER A 84 0.42 25.56 -3.03
C SER A 84 -0.60 26.33 -3.87
N ILE A 85 -1.61 25.64 -4.42
CA ILE A 85 -2.71 26.27 -5.17
C ILE A 85 -3.53 27.18 -4.26
N ILE A 86 -3.92 26.72 -3.07
CA ILE A 86 -4.69 27.52 -2.11
C ILE A 86 -3.94 28.79 -1.75
N LYS A 87 -2.66 28.68 -1.38
CA LYS A 87 -1.83 29.84 -1.05
C LYS A 87 -1.73 30.83 -2.21
N SER A 88 -1.53 30.32 -3.43
CA SER A 88 -1.47 31.17 -4.63
C SER A 88 -2.80 31.88 -4.91
N ALA A 89 -3.93 31.21 -4.67
CA ALA A 89 -5.26 31.78 -4.82
C ALA A 89 -5.55 32.84 -3.76
N GLU A 90 -5.13 32.63 -2.51
CA GLU A 90 -5.23 33.61 -1.43
C GLU A 90 -4.39 34.86 -1.72
N ASP A 91 -3.16 34.68 -2.19
CA ASP A 91 -2.29 35.80 -2.60
C ASP A 91 -2.91 36.61 -3.74
N LEU A 92 -3.49 35.92 -4.73
CA LEU A 92 -4.19 36.59 -5.84
C LEU A 92 -5.43 37.34 -5.36
N ARG A 93 -6.26 36.70 -4.51
CA ARG A 93 -7.44 37.33 -3.90
C ARG A 93 -7.04 38.59 -3.12
N ASN A 94 -6.00 38.52 -2.31
CA ASN A 94 -5.53 39.66 -1.51
C ASN A 94 -5.05 40.82 -2.40
N LYS A 95 -4.31 40.52 -3.48
CA LYS A 95 -3.91 41.54 -4.47
C LYS A 95 -5.10 42.18 -5.17
N SER A 96 -6.10 41.39 -5.57
CA SER A 96 -7.33 41.89 -6.18
C SER A 96 -8.14 42.76 -5.21
N LEU A 97 -8.23 42.36 -3.94
CA LEU A 97 -8.90 43.14 -2.90
C LEU A 97 -8.20 44.46 -2.65
N GLU A 98 -6.87 44.46 -2.54
CA GLU A 98 -6.08 45.69 -2.37
C GLU A 98 -6.26 46.63 -3.57
N HIS A 99 -6.28 46.08 -4.79
CA HIS A 99 -6.54 46.86 -5.99
C HIS A 99 -7.95 47.47 -6.00
N ALA A 100 -8.97 46.69 -5.62
CA ALA A 100 -10.35 47.17 -5.49
C ALA A 100 -10.47 48.30 -4.45
N ARG A 101 -9.75 48.20 -3.32
CA ARG A 101 -9.69 49.26 -2.30
C ARG A 101 -9.10 50.54 -2.85
N ARG A 102 -7.96 50.48 -3.55
CA ARG A 102 -7.35 51.67 -4.18
C ARG A 102 -8.29 52.33 -5.17
N LEU A 103 -8.97 51.54 -6.01
CA LEU A 103 -9.96 52.07 -6.96
C LEU A 103 -11.16 52.72 -6.25
N TYR A 104 -11.63 52.13 -5.15
CA TYR A 104 -12.71 52.71 -4.35
C TYR A 104 -12.30 54.04 -3.70
N ASP A 105 -11.09 54.11 -3.17
CA ASP A 105 -10.51 55.33 -2.58
C ASP A 105 -10.36 56.45 -3.61
N GLU A 106 -10.15 56.14 -4.89
CA GLU A 106 -10.16 57.10 -6.00
C GLU A 106 -11.60 57.44 -6.46
N TYR A 107 -12.48 56.45 -6.55
CA TYR A 107 -13.86 56.59 -7.01
C TYR A 107 -14.71 57.48 -6.11
N LEU A 108 -14.66 57.24 -4.79
CA LEU A 108 -15.52 57.91 -3.82
C LEU A 108 -15.38 59.45 -3.84
N PRO A 109 -14.18 60.05 -3.77
CA PRO A 109 -14.03 61.51 -3.84
C PRO A 109 -14.45 62.08 -5.20
N LEU A 110 -14.19 61.37 -6.30
CA LEU A 110 -14.63 61.79 -7.64
C LEU A 110 -16.16 61.80 -7.75
N LYS A 111 -16.83 60.75 -7.27
CA LYS A 111 -18.30 60.70 -7.20
C LYS A 111 -18.86 61.85 -6.36
N GLN A 112 -18.26 62.13 -5.21
CA GLN A 112 -18.67 63.23 -4.35
C GLN A 112 -18.52 64.59 -5.04
N GLU A 113 -17.45 64.80 -5.80
CA GLU A 113 -17.26 66.04 -6.56
C GLU A 113 -18.25 66.17 -7.72
N VAL A 114 -18.51 65.09 -8.47
CA VAL A 114 -19.53 65.07 -9.53
C VAL A 114 -20.90 65.43 -8.96
N ASN A 115 -21.29 64.81 -7.83
CA ASN A 115 -22.55 65.12 -7.16
C ASN A 115 -22.60 66.60 -6.73
N ARG A 116 -21.52 67.14 -6.17
CA ARG A 116 -21.41 68.56 -5.77
C ARG A 116 -21.60 69.52 -6.95
N ILE A 117 -20.97 69.23 -8.10
CA ILE A 117 -21.10 70.04 -9.32
C ILE A 117 -22.52 69.94 -9.89
N ALA A 118 -23.08 68.74 -9.97
CA ALA A 118 -24.43 68.50 -10.45
C ALA A 118 -25.46 69.31 -9.64
N THR A 119 -25.38 69.27 -8.31
CA THR A 119 -26.25 70.05 -7.41
C THR A 119 -26.10 71.57 -7.58
N ARG A 120 -24.88 72.06 -7.87
CA ARG A 120 -24.62 73.51 -7.99
C ARG A 120 -25.05 74.11 -9.33
N SER A 121 -24.90 73.36 -10.42
CA SER A 121 -24.99 73.91 -11.77
C SER A 121 -26.26 73.52 -12.53
N TRP A 122 -26.92 72.42 -12.17
CA TRP A 122 -27.90 71.79 -13.07
C TRP A 122 -29.11 71.22 -12.31
N HIS A 123 -29.92 72.10 -11.71
CA HIS A 123 -31.13 71.68 -11.00
C HIS A 123 -32.25 71.15 -11.94
N ASP A 124 -32.16 71.44 -13.25
CA ASP A 124 -33.21 71.19 -14.26
C ASP A 124 -32.92 70.00 -15.23
N LEU A 125 -31.73 69.39 -15.18
CA LEU A 125 -31.41 68.23 -16.03
C LEU A 125 -31.37 66.97 -15.17
N ASN A 126 -32.21 65.99 -15.54
CA ASN A 126 -32.35 64.69 -14.89
C ASN A 126 -31.07 63.84 -15.09
N LEU A 127 -30.01 64.20 -14.37
CA LEU A 127 -28.70 63.58 -14.46
C LEU A 127 -28.72 62.16 -13.85
N PRO A 128 -27.79 61.28 -14.27
CA PRO A 128 -27.68 59.94 -13.71
C PRO A 128 -27.51 60.02 -12.19
N ASN A 129 -28.50 59.51 -11.46
CA ASN A 129 -28.46 59.47 -10.00
C ASN A 129 -27.41 58.43 -9.59
N LEU A 130 -26.24 58.88 -9.11
CA LEU A 130 -25.25 58.01 -8.50
C LEU A 130 -25.73 57.65 -7.09
N SER A 131 -26.77 56.82 -6.99
CA SER A 131 -27.35 56.34 -5.73
C SER A 131 -26.28 55.65 -4.88
N PRO A 132 -26.29 55.80 -3.54
CA PRO A 132 -25.40 55.07 -2.65
C PRO A 132 -25.72 53.57 -2.52
N GLU A 133 -26.92 53.13 -2.92
CA GLU A 133 -27.38 51.74 -2.72
C GLU A 133 -26.70 50.71 -3.64
N ASP A 134 -26.09 51.15 -4.75
CA ASP A 134 -25.44 50.29 -5.75
C ASP A 134 -23.91 50.42 -5.79
N ASP A 135 -23.30 51.13 -4.83
CA ASP A 135 -21.85 51.34 -4.85
C ASP A 135 -21.11 50.03 -4.54
N PRO A 136 -20.13 49.64 -5.39
CA PRO A 136 -19.29 48.49 -5.09
C PRO A 136 -18.38 48.83 -3.91
N VAL A 137 -18.73 48.37 -2.70
CA VAL A 137 -17.90 48.51 -1.50
C VAL A 137 -16.96 47.31 -1.41
N PRO A 138 -15.62 47.52 -1.38
CA PRO A 138 -14.68 46.44 -1.13
C PRO A 138 -14.94 45.80 0.23
N SER A 139 -14.90 44.47 0.31
CA SER A 139 -15.03 43.74 1.57
C SER A 139 -13.90 44.07 2.57
N GLU A 140 -14.20 43.96 3.87
CA GLU A 140 -13.23 44.10 4.99
C GLU A 140 -12.14 43.03 4.98
#